data_AF-A0A2G5WRX0-F1
#
_entry.id   AF-A0A2G5WRX0-F1
#
_cell.length_a   1.000
_cell.length_b   1.000
_cell.length_c   1.000
_cell.angle_alpha   90.00
_cell.angle_beta   90.00
_cell.angle_gamma   90.00
#
_symmetry.space_group_name_H-M   'P 1'
#
loop_
_entity.id
_entity.type
_entity.pdbx_description
1 polymer ?
#
loop_
_entity_poly.entity_id
_entity_poly.type
_entity_poly.pdbx_seq_one_letter_code
_entity_poly.pdbx_strand_id
1 'polypeptide(L)'
;MPNWEEIQKEWETTKITLATLAEKHDVKLGTLKSRKSRDAKDGNPWSRGAPKKDATKTQKVATIPKRMQPKKEVFEPVVESDDLTDKQRLFCIYYIKSFNATMSAIKAGYATNSAHVEGSRLLRNAKVSDEIRRLKGEMQQGIFIDAMDVLNKYIQIAFADITDYVMFGSVERQVINEETGRPKLDDNFKPITYRESYVDLKNHDVVDGIIIMEVKMGREGVAVKLADKMKAMDFLAKHFDMVPDHFKRQLEEEKLKIAHAKAFGSDNQEEYEDDGFHEALDATTVEVWGDATSN
;
A
#
# COMPACT_ATOMS: atom_id res chain seq x y z
N MET A 1 -56.43 -4.15 27.33
CA MET A 1 -55.51 -3.09 26.84
C MET A 1 -54.31 -3.05 27.76
N PRO A 2 -53.08 -2.86 27.28
CA PRO A 2 -51.90 -2.80 28.14
C PRO A 2 -51.99 -1.63 29.12
N ASN A 3 -51.69 -1.87 30.40
CA ASN A 3 -51.70 -0.86 31.44
C ASN A 3 -50.39 -0.05 31.41
N TRP A 4 -50.36 1.06 30.67
CA TRP A 4 -49.13 1.81 30.40
C TRP A 4 -48.52 2.47 31.63
N GLU A 5 -49.33 2.87 32.61
CA GLU A 5 -48.83 3.46 33.87
C GLU A 5 -48.07 2.43 34.71
N GLU A 6 -48.56 1.20 34.74
CA GLU A 6 -47.92 0.08 35.45
C GLU A 6 -46.61 -0.34 34.76
N ILE A 7 -46.61 -0.40 33.42
CA ILE A 7 -45.42 -0.68 32.62
C ILE A 7 -44.34 0.40 32.82
N GLN A 8 -44.73 1.68 32.84
CA GLN A 8 -43.81 2.78 33.09
C GLN A 8 -43.24 2.69 34.50
N LYS A 9 -44.08 2.51 35.52
CA LYS A 9 -43.64 2.38 36.92
C LYS A 9 -42.71 1.19 37.11
N GLU A 10 -42.99 0.06 36.45
CA GLU A 10 -42.11 -1.11 36.49
C GLU A 10 -40.75 -0.84 35.82
N TRP A 11 -40.73 -0.13 34.69
CA TRP A 11 -39.49 0.28 34.03
C TRP A 11 -38.63 1.21 34.89
N GLU A 12 -39.25 2.13 35.62
CA GLU A 12 -38.56 3.11 36.47
C GLU A 12 -38.05 2.50 37.78
N THR A 13 -38.78 1.51 38.32
CA THR A 13 -38.43 0.83 39.58
C THR A 13 -37.48 -0.35 39.39
N THR A 14 -37.51 -1.04 38.25
CA THR A 14 -36.75 -2.28 38.05
C THR A 14 -35.60 -2.12 37.04
N LYS A 15 -34.52 -2.90 37.26
CA LYS A 15 -33.36 -2.96 36.35
C LYS A 15 -33.54 -4.00 35.25
N ILE A 16 -34.75 -4.20 34.75
CA ILE A 16 -35.02 -5.15 33.66
C ILE A 16 -34.75 -4.54 32.28
N THR A 17 -34.69 -5.39 31.25
CA THR A 17 -34.55 -4.93 29.86
C THR A 17 -35.92 -4.62 29.26
N LEU A 18 -35.96 -3.81 28.19
CA LEU A 18 -37.23 -3.53 27.49
C LEU A 18 -37.83 -4.79 26.85
N ALA A 19 -37.00 -5.78 26.49
CA ALA A 19 -37.46 -7.06 25.95
C ALA A 19 -38.20 -7.88 27.01
N THR A 20 -37.59 -8.04 28.19
CA THR A 20 -38.20 -8.75 29.33
C THR A 20 -39.47 -8.06 29.84
N LEU A 21 -39.53 -6.72 29.82
CA LEU A 21 -40.74 -5.97 30.20
C LEU A 21 -41.87 -6.17 29.18
N ALA A 22 -41.53 -6.23 27.89
CA ALA A 22 -42.47 -6.45 26.80
C ALA A 22 -43.11 -7.85 26.87
N GLU A 23 -42.31 -8.88 27.15
CA GLU A 23 -42.79 -10.26 27.35
C GLU A 23 -43.70 -10.38 28.59
N LYS A 24 -43.33 -9.75 29.71
CA LYS A 24 -44.11 -9.82 30.97
C LYS A 24 -45.51 -9.23 30.83
N HIS A 25 -45.65 -8.16 30.05
CA HIS A 25 -46.92 -7.45 29.85
C HIS A 25 -47.65 -7.86 28.56
N ASP A 26 -47.18 -8.90 27.87
CA ASP A 26 -47.71 -9.39 26.59
C ASP A 26 -47.85 -8.28 25.53
N VAL A 27 -46.83 -7.41 25.45
CA VAL A 27 -46.76 -6.30 24.50
C VAL A 27 -45.63 -6.55 23.50
N LYS A 28 -45.86 -6.30 22.21
CA LYS A 28 -44.77 -6.32 21.22
C LYS A 28 -43.69 -5.29 21.58
N LEU A 29 -42.42 -5.69 21.57
CA LEU A 29 -41.28 -4.81 21.86
C LEU A 29 -41.28 -3.51 21.03
N GLY A 30 -41.71 -3.58 19.76
CA GLY A 30 -41.83 -2.40 18.90
C GLY A 30 -42.87 -1.38 19.40
N THR A 31 -44.01 -1.86 19.89
CA THR A 31 -45.08 -1.02 20.46
C THR A 31 -44.61 -0.34 21.74
N LEU A 32 -43.88 -1.06 22.59
CA LEU A 32 -43.34 -0.54 23.84
C LEU A 32 -42.26 0.53 23.60
N LYS A 33 -41.37 0.33 22.60
CA LYS A 33 -40.39 1.33 22.16
C LYS A 33 -41.05 2.58 21.58
N SER A 34 -42.07 2.39 20.74
CA SER A 34 -42.84 3.50 20.15
C SER A 34 -43.54 4.33 21.23
N ARG A 35 -44.18 3.68 22.20
CA ARG A 35 -44.86 4.37 23.31
C ARG A 35 -43.89 5.18 24.16
N LYS A 36 -42.78 4.59 24.58
CA LYS A 36 -41.71 5.29 25.33
C LYS A 36 -41.18 6.51 24.58
N SER A 37 -41.11 6.46 23.25
CA SER A 37 -40.70 7.62 22.43
C SER A 37 -41.78 8.69 22.33
N ARG A 38 -43.07 8.33 22.36
CA ARG A 38 -44.18 9.30 22.33
C ARG A 38 -44.30 10.02 23.66
N ASP A 39 -44.28 9.28 24.76
CA ASP A 39 -44.35 9.87 26.11
C ASP A 39 -43.16 10.83 26.37
N ALA A 40 -41.97 10.53 25.83
CA ALA A 40 -40.83 11.44 25.88
C ALA A 40 -41.04 12.75 25.07
N LYS A 41 -41.78 12.71 23.96
CA LYS A 41 -42.14 13.91 23.17
C LYS A 41 -43.26 14.71 23.83
N ASP A 42 -44.16 14.02 24.53
CA ASP A 42 -45.29 14.61 25.25
C ASP A 42 -44.89 15.16 26.64
N GLY A 43 -43.59 15.15 26.97
CA GLY A 43 -43.04 15.75 28.20
C GLY A 43 -43.00 14.83 29.42
N ASN A 44 -43.30 13.53 29.27
CA ASN A 44 -43.22 12.51 30.32
C ASN A 44 -42.19 11.42 29.98
N PRO A 45 -40.87 11.72 30.02
CA PRO A 45 -39.84 10.77 29.67
C PRO A 45 -39.69 9.68 30.73
N TRP A 46 -39.75 8.41 30.31
CA TRP A 46 -39.53 7.27 31.19
C TRP A 46 -38.07 7.26 31.68
N SER A 47 -37.84 7.63 32.94
CA SER A 47 -36.51 7.87 33.47
C SER A 47 -36.05 6.72 34.36
N ARG A 48 -34.91 6.11 34.01
CA ARG A 48 -34.17 5.23 34.92
C ARG A 48 -32.86 5.93 35.21
N GLY A 49 -32.59 6.24 36.47
CA GLY A 49 -31.35 6.89 36.88
C GLY A 49 -30.14 6.25 36.19
N ALA A 50 -29.23 7.09 35.67
CA ALA A 50 -28.14 6.61 34.82
C ALA A 50 -27.37 5.48 35.52
N PRO A 51 -27.18 4.30 34.89
CA PRO A 51 -26.35 3.27 35.48
C PRO A 51 -24.92 3.82 35.61
N LYS A 52 -24.31 3.66 36.79
CA LYS A 52 -22.88 3.91 36.98
C LYS A 52 -22.15 3.08 35.92
N LYS A 53 -21.50 3.76 34.96
CA LYS A 53 -20.64 3.12 33.99
C LYS A 53 -19.40 2.63 34.75
N ASP A 54 -19.41 1.39 35.22
CA ASP A 54 -18.18 0.68 35.53
C ASP A 54 -17.51 0.34 34.20
N ALA A 55 -16.82 1.33 33.63
CA ALA A 55 -15.92 1.11 32.54
C ALA A 55 -14.71 0.34 33.08
N THR A 56 -14.64 -0.95 32.79
CA THR A 56 -13.40 -1.72 32.89
C THR A 56 -12.28 -0.89 32.26
N LYS A 57 -11.30 -0.49 33.07
CA LYS A 57 -10.11 0.22 32.57
C LYS A 57 -9.33 -0.75 31.69
N THR A 58 -9.58 -0.73 30.40
CA THR A 58 -8.72 -1.41 29.43
C THR A 58 -7.34 -0.79 29.54
N GLN A 59 -6.33 -1.59 29.90
CA GLN A 59 -4.95 -1.12 29.85
C GLN A 59 -4.64 -0.67 28.42
N LYS A 60 -4.21 0.59 28.28
CA LYS A 60 -3.71 1.12 27.01
C LYS A 60 -2.37 0.44 26.72
N VAL A 61 -2.41 -0.73 26.09
CA VAL A 61 -1.27 -1.18 25.30
C VAL A 61 -1.21 -0.24 24.11
N ALA A 62 -0.09 0.44 23.92
CA ALA A 62 0.09 1.42 22.86
C ALA A 62 -0.09 0.74 21.49
N THR A 63 -1.32 0.76 20.97
CA THR A 63 -1.54 0.58 19.55
C THR A 63 -0.93 1.80 18.88
N ILE A 64 0.18 1.57 18.18
CA ILE A 64 0.82 2.55 17.31
C ILE A 64 -0.29 3.17 16.46
N PRO A 65 -0.47 4.50 16.47
CA PRO A 65 -1.51 5.12 15.68
C PRO A 65 -1.28 4.72 14.23
N LYS A 66 -2.34 4.20 13.58
CA LYS A 66 -2.40 3.94 12.14
C LYS A 66 -2.41 5.30 11.43
N ARG A 67 -1.28 6.00 11.51
CA ARG A 67 -1.02 7.32 10.95
C ARG A 67 0.39 7.32 10.37
N MET A 68 0.63 6.38 9.47
CA MET A 68 1.69 6.37 8.46
C MET A 68 1.51 5.14 7.57
N GLN A 69 0.32 5.00 6.98
CA GLN A 69 0.36 4.54 5.60
C GLN A 69 0.70 5.79 4.81
N PRO A 70 1.72 5.80 3.93
CA PRO A 70 1.81 6.84 2.94
C PRO A 70 0.48 6.75 2.19
N LYS A 71 -0.40 7.72 2.45
CA LYS A 71 -1.55 7.94 1.60
C LYS A 71 -0.86 8.16 0.26
N LYS A 72 -0.96 7.18 -0.65
CA LYS A 72 -0.52 7.36 -2.02
C LYS A 72 -1.13 8.70 -2.40
N GLU A 73 -0.31 9.73 -2.52
CA GLU A 73 -0.75 11.05 -2.94
C GLU A 73 -1.08 10.84 -4.41
N VAL A 74 -2.24 10.22 -4.64
CA VAL A 74 -3.01 10.50 -5.82
C VAL A 74 -3.25 11.98 -5.66
N PHE A 75 -2.46 12.74 -6.39
CA PHE A 75 -2.66 14.15 -6.61
C PHE A 75 -4.06 14.27 -7.22
N GLU A 76 -5.07 14.27 -6.37
CA GLU A 76 -6.38 14.77 -6.68
C GLU A 76 -6.17 16.28 -6.64
N PRO A 77 -6.07 16.96 -7.79
CA PRO A 77 -5.94 18.39 -7.79
C PRO A 77 -7.16 18.93 -7.05
N VAL A 78 -6.94 19.42 -5.84
CA VAL A 78 -7.96 20.15 -5.10
C VAL A 78 -8.07 21.48 -5.81
N VAL A 79 -9.08 21.58 -6.67
CA VAL A 79 -9.39 22.82 -7.39
C VAL A 79 -10.24 23.69 -6.46
N GLU A 80 -9.59 24.29 -5.46
CA GLU A 80 -10.19 25.42 -4.74
C GLU A 80 -9.96 26.69 -5.56
N SER A 81 -10.73 26.85 -6.62
CA SER A 81 -10.87 28.15 -7.29
C SER A 81 -12.34 28.52 -7.33
N ASP A 82 -12.80 29.32 -6.35
CA ASP A 82 -14.16 29.86 -6.26
C ASP A 82 -14.63 30.58 -7.55
N ASP A 83 -13.70 30.85 -8.46
CA ASP A 83 -13.89 31.53 -9.72
C ASP A 83 -14.19 30.64 -10.95
N LEU A 84 -14.02 29.32 -10.87
CA LEU A 84 -14.26 28.38 -11.97
C LEU A 84 -15.53 27.55 -11.75
N THR A 85 -16.32 27.40 -12.82
CA THR A 85 -17.44 26.46 -12.85
C THR A 85 -16.96 25.02 -12.78
N ASP A 86 -17.78 24.10 -12.26
CA ASP A 86 -17.41 22.67 -12.13
C ASP A 86 -16.94 22.06 -13.45
N LYS A 87 -17.58 22.40 -14.57
CA LYS A 87 -17.17 21.93 -15.91
C LYS A 87 -15.79 22.47 -16.32
N GLN A 88 -15.47 23.71 -15.98
CA GLN A 88 -14.15 24.29 -16.24
C GLN A 88 -13.08 23.65 -15.35
N ARG A 89 -13.40 23.40 -14.07
CA ARG A 89 -12.50 22.66 -13.16
C ARG A 89 -12.20 21.27 -13.70
N LEU A 90 -13.22 20.49 -14.09
CA LEU A 90 -13.05 19.18 -14.71
C LEU A 90 -12.21 19.27 -16.00
N PHE A 91 -12.45 20.29 -16.83
CA PHE A 91 -11.66 20.52 -18.03
C PHE A 91 -10.17 20.70 -17.72
N CYS A 92 -9.82 21.55 -16.73
CA CYS A 92 -8.43 21.75 -16.30
C CYS A 92 -7.78 20.43 -15.87
N ILE A 93 -8.48 19.62 -15.07
CA ILE A 93 -7.98 18.33 -14.57
C ILE A 93 -7.71 17.35 -15.73
N TYR A 94 -8.66 17.20 -16.66
CA TYR A 94 -8.48 16.30 -17.80
C TYR A 94 -7.42 16.80 -18.78
N TYR A 95 -7.31 18.12 -18.93
CA TYR A 95 -6.34 18.73 -19.82
C TYR A 95 -4.91 18.51 -19.32
N ILE A 96 -4.64 18.68 -18.03
CA ILE A 96 -3.32 18.39 -17.45
C ILE A 96 -2.94 16.92 -17.59
N LYS A 97 -3.91 16.00 -17.49
CA LYS A 97 -3.66 14.55 -17.63
C LYS A 97 -3.34 14.11 -19.05
N SER A 98 -3.89 14.77 -20.07
CA SER A 98 -3.87 14.27 -21.46
C SER A 98 -3.31 15.24 -22.50
N PHE A 99 -3.13 16.51 -22.13
CA PHE A 99 -2.77 17.62 -23.02
C PHE A 99 -3.62 17.75 -24.29
N ASN A 100 -4.82 17.15 -24.29
CA ASN A 100 -5.74 17.15 -25.42
C ASN A 100 -6.98 17.97 -25.08
N ALA A 101 -7.12 19.15 -25.69
CA ALA A 101 -8.21 20.08 -25.40
C ALA A 101 -9.60 19.51 -25.75
N THR A 102 -9.71 18.88 -26.92
CA THR A 102 -10.98 18.31 -27.41
C THR A 102 -11.47 17.17 -26.53
N MET A 103 -10.59 16.23 -26.19
CA MET A 103 -10.94 15.10 -25.31
C MET A 103 -11.23 15.55 -23.88
N SER A 104 -10.54 16.60 -23.42
CA SER A 104 -10.78 17.16 -22.08
C SER A 104 -12.13 17.87 -22.00
N ALA A 105 -12.54 18.58 -23.05
CA ALA A 105 -13.86 19.18 -23.14
C ALA A 105 -14.97 18.11 -23.16
N ILE A 106 -14.81 17.03 -23.93
CA ILE A 106 -15.77 15.91 -23.93
C ILE A 106 -15.90 15.31 -22.53
N LYS A 107 -14.78 14.97 -21.88
CA LYS A 107 -14.78 14.38 -20.54
C LYS A 107 -15.30 15.32 -19.46
N ALA A 108 -15.15 16.62 -19.63
CA ALA A 108 -15.70 17.64 -18.75
C ALA A 108 -17.21 17.90 -18.97
N GLY A 109 -17.86 17.18 -19.89
CA GLY A 109 -19.30 17.28 -20.13
C GLY A 109 -19.72 18.42 -21.06
N TYR A 110 -18.84 18.83 -21.98
CA TYR A 110 -19.19 19.67 -23.13
C TYR A 110 -19.71 18.81 -24.29
N ALA A 111 -20.54 19.40 -25.16
CA ALA A 111 -21.13 18.68 -26.28
C ALA A 111 -20.05 18.20 -27.26
N THR A 112 -20.11 16.92 -27.65
CA THR A 112 -19.12 16.28 -28.52
C THR A 112 -18.94 17.01 -29.85
N ASN A 113 -20.05 17.46 -30.45
CA ASN A 113 -20.05 18.13 -31.76
C ASN A 113 -19.33 19.50 -31.74
N SER A 114 -19.26 20.16 -30.58
CA SER A 114 -18.61 21.47 -30.41
C SER A 114 -17.35 21.43 -29.53
N ALA A 115 -16.95 20.26 -29.04
CA ALA A 115 -15.87 20.10 -28.07
C ALA A 115 -14.51 20.64 -28.56
N HIS A 116 -14.25 20.59 -29.86
CA HIS A 116 -13.01 21.12 -30.43
C HIS A 116 -12.96 22.66 -30.36
N VAL A 117 -14.09 23.34 -30.64
CA VAL A 117 -14.22 24.80 -30.51
C VAL A 117 -14.16 25.19 -29.04
N GLU A 118 -14.92 24.51 -28.19
CA GLU A 118 -14.97 24.83 -26.77
C GLU A 118 -13.65 24.55 -26.07
N GLY A 119 -12.96 23.45 -26.40
CA GLY A 119 -11.62 23.20 -25.87
C GLY A 119 -10.64 24.32 -26.20
N SER A 120 -10.63 24.81 -27.45
CA SER A 120 -9.80 25.96 -27.85
C SER A 120 -10.20 27.25 -27.14
N ARG A 121 -11.52 27.50 -26.99
CA ARG A 121 -12.04 28.68 -26.28
C ARG A 121 -11.69 28.65 -24.79
N LEU A 122 -11.80 27.50 -24.15
CA LEU A 122 -11.47 27.31 -22.73
C LEU A 122 -9.99 27.58 -22.46
N LEU A 123 -9.08 27.14 -23.33
CA LEU A 123 -7.65 27.46 -23.18
C LEU A 123 -7.32 28.95 -23.29
N ARG A 124 -8.15 29.73 -24.00
CA ARG A 124 -8.00 31.19 -24.11
C ARG A 124 -8.66 31.95 -22.96
N ASN A 125 -9.53 31.29 -22.20
CA ASN A 125 -10.16 31.92 -21.03
C ASN A 125 -9.10 32.15 -19.96
N ALA A 126 -8.95 33.41 -19.51
CA ALA A 126 -7.92 33.80 -18.55
C ALA A 126 -7.96 32.95 -17.28
N LYS A 127 -9.14 32.76 -16.67
CA LYS A 127 -9.31 31.98 -15.44
C LYS A 127 -8.88 30.52 -15.60
N VAL A 128 -9.28 29.90 -16.72
CA VAL A 128 -8.93 28.50 -17.04
C VAL A 128 -7.44 28.37 -17.33
N SER A 129 -6.87 29.32 -18.06
CA SER A 129 -5.44 29.35 -18.40
C SER A 129 -4.57 29.52 -17.15
N ASP A 130 -4.98 30.37 -16.22
CA ASP A 130 -4.28 30.59 -14.95
C ASP A 130 -4.33 29.34 -14.07
N GLU A 131 -5.47 28.66 -13.99
CA GLU A 131 -5.59 27.39 -13.26
C GLU A 131 -4.75 26.27 -13.90
N ILE A 132 -4.73 26.18 -15.23
CA ILE A 132 -3.85 25.26 -15.95
C ILE A 132 -2.38 25.60 -15.67
N ARG A 133 -2.01 26.89 -15.57
CA ARG A 133 -0.65 27.32 -15.22
C ARG A 133 -0.30 26.94 -13.78
N ARG A 134 -1.22 27.11 -12.83
CA ARG A 134 -1.06 26.68 -11.43
C ARG A 134 -0.83 25.17 -11.36
N LEU A 135 -1.70 24.37 -11.98
CA LEU A 135 -1.58 22.91 -12.01
C LEU A 135 -0.31 22.45 -12.71
N LYS A 136 0.14 23.13 -13.77
CA LYS A 136 1.45 22.86 -14.39
C LYS A 136 2.60 23.19 -13.45
N GLY A 137 2.50 24.27 -12.66
CA GLY A 137 3.49 24.65 -11.66
C GLY A 137 3.59 23.63 -10.52
N GLU A 138 2.45 23.19 -9.99
CA GLU A 138 2.40 22.12 -8.98
C GLU A 138 2.90 20.79 -9.53
N MET A 139 2.52 20.45 -10.77
CA MET A 139 3.05 19.29 -11.46
C MET A 139 4.56 19.43 -11.68
N GLN A 140 5.07 20.61 -12.04
CA GLN A 140 6.50 20.86 -12.20
C GLN A 140 7.25 20.76 -10.86
N GLN A 141 6.67 21.25 -9.77
CA GLN A 141 7.20 21.10 -8.41
C GLN A 141 7.18 19.63 -7.96
N GLY A 142 6.14 18.87 -8.30
CA GLY A 142 6.10 17.41 -8.08
C GLY A 142 6.95 16.59 -9.06
N ILE A 143 7.31 17.16 -10.22
CA ILE A 143 8.24 16.60 -11.23
C ILE A 143 9.69 16.96 -10.90
N PHE A 144 9.96 17.92 -10.00
CA PHE A 144 11.29 18.03 -9.39
C PHE A 144 11.50 16.78 -8.54
N ILE A 145 11.89 15.71 -9.22
CA ILE A 145 12.44 14.51 -8.62
C ILE A 145 13.69 15.00 -7.91
N ASP A 146 13.67 14.97 -6.59
CA ASP A 146 14.85 15.30 -5.82
C ASP A 146 15.96 14.33 -6.24
N ALA A 147 17.22 14.76 -6.21
CA ALA A 147 18.34 13.85 -6.45
C ALA A 147 18.23 12.63 -5.52
N MET A 148 17.72 12.85 -4.30
CA MET A 148 17.40 11.81 -3.33
C MET A 148 16.30 10.85 -3.77
N ASP A 149 15.28 11.30 -4.51
CA ASP A 149 14.22 10.42 -5.03
C ASP A 149 14.74 9.50 -6.13
N VAL A 150 15.62 10.00 -7.00
CA VAL A 150 16.33 9.18 -8.00
C VAL A 150 17.20 8.14 -7.28
N LEU A 151 17.99 8.58 -6.29
CA LEU A 151 18.84 7.73 -5.46
C LEU A 151 18.05 6.63 -4.76
N ASN A 152 16.94 6.98 -4.09
CA ASN A 152 16.04 6.02 -3.45
C ASN A 152 15.51 5.00 -4.44
N LYS A 153 15.27 5.40 -5.69
CA LYS A 153 14.81 4.45 -6.70
C LYS A 153 15.88 3.44 -7.09
N TYR A 154 17.12 3.88 -7.24
CA TYR A 154 18.25 2.99 -7.47
C TYR A 154 18.56 2.09 -6.27
N ILE A 155 18.38 2.58 -5.05
CA ILE A 155 18.47 1.76 -3.82
C ILE A 155 17.45 0.61 -3.87
N GLN A 156 16.18 0.90 -4.16
CA GLN A 156 15.16 -0.14 -4.29
C GLN A 156 15.54 -1.22 -5.32
N ILE A 157 16.09 -0.82 -6.48
CA ILE A 157 16.54 -1.75 -7.51
C ILE A 157 17.77 -2.55 -7.05
N ALA A 158 18.72 -1.89 -6.39
CA ALA A 158 19.96 -2.50 -5.92
C ALA A 158 19.72 -3.53 -4.80
N PHE A 159 18.67 -3.38 -3.99
CA PHE A 159 18.38 -4.29 -2.88
C PHE A 159 17.13 -5.16 -3.09
N ALA A 160 16.54 -5.17 -4.29
CA ALA A 160 15.38 -5.99 -4.61
C ALA A 160 15.74 -7.49 -4.60
N ASP A 161 14.90 -8.31 -3.95
CA ASP A 161 14.98 -9.76 -3.99
C ASP A 161 13.97 -10.32 -5.00
N ILE A 162 14.41 -11.26 -5.85
CA ILE A 162 13.53 -11.91 -6.83
C ILE A 162 12.40 -12.70 -6.15
N THR A 163 12.64 -13.23 -4.95
CA THR A 163 11.65 -13.99 -4.16
C THR A 163 10.49 -13.13 -3.68
N ASP A 164 10.59 -11.80 -3.72
CA ASP A 164 9.46 -10.90 -3.45
C ASP A 164 8.42 -10.94 -4.57
N TYR A 165 8.82 -11.30 -5.79
CA TYR A 165 8.00 -11.22 -7.01
C TYR A 165 7.49 -12.57 -7.50
N VAL A 166 8.29 -13.63 -7.34
CA VAL A 166 7.98 -14.97 -7.86
C VAL A 166 7.85 -16.00 -6.74
N MET A 167 7.04 -17.01 -6.99
CA MET A 167 6.98 -18.25 -6.23
C MET A 167 7.48 -19.36 -7.13
N PHE A 168 8.49 -20.11 -6.70
CA PHE A 168 9.00 -21.24 -7.45
C PHE A 168 9.22 -22.42 -6.54
N GLY A 169 9.07 -23.62 -7.09
CA GLY A 169 9.17 -24.85 -6.33
C GLY A 169 9.07 -26.08 -7.23
N SER A 170 8.85 -27.24 -6.62
CA SER A 170 8.69 -28.51 -7.33
C SER A 170 7.39 -29.18 -6.91
N VAL A 171 6.60 -29.64 -7.89
CA VAL A 171 5.37 -30.40 -7.67
C VAL A 171 5.51 -31.77 -8.33
N GLU A 172 4.99 -32.81 -7.69
CA GLU A 172 4.90 -34.13 -8.29
C GLU A 172 3.66 -34.21 -9.17
N ARG A 173 3.84 -34.46 -10.47
CA ARG A 173 2.75 -34.66 -11.43
C ARG A 173 2.76 -36.10 -11.94
N GLN A 174 1.57 -36.68 -12.09
CA GLN A 174 1.42 -38.00 -12.71
C GLN A 174 1.59 -37.88 -14.24
N VAL A 175 2.33 -38.81 -14.84
CA VAL A 175 2.44 -38.92 -16.29
C VAL A 175 1.08 -39.35 -16.83
N ILE A 176 0.47 -38.54 -17.71
CA ILE A 176 -0.82 -38.88 -18.33
C ILE A 176 -0.54 -39.46 -19.72
N ASN A 177 -1.32 -40.47 -20.10
CA ASN A 177 -1.22 -41.11 -21.40
C ASN A 177 -2.07 -40.31 -22.43
N GLU A 178 -1.44 -39.70 -23.43
CA GLU A 178 -2.06 -38.72 -24.34
C GLU A 178 -3.29 -39.26 -25.11
N GLU A 179 -3.33 -40.56 -25.41
CA GLU A 179 -4.47 -41.18 -26.11
C GLU A 179 -5.69 -41.48 -25.23
N THR A 180 -5.49 -41.70 -23.92
CA THR A 180 -6.54 -42.19 -23.02
C THR A 180 -6.90 -41.20 -21.91
N GLY A 181 -6.09 -40.17 -21.70
CA GLY A 181 -6.27 -39.19 -20.62
C GLY A 181 -6.12 -39.77 -19.21
N ARG A 182 -5.60 -41.00 -19.07
CA ARG A 182 -5.43 -41.71 -17.79
C ARG A 182 -3.97 -41.69 -17.32
N PRO A 183 -3.71 -41.78 -16.00
CA PRO A 183 -2.34 -41.88 -15.48
C PRO A 183 -1.64 -43.12 -16.05
N LYS A 184 -0.40 -42.96 -16.50
CA LYS A 184 0.48 -44.04 -16.93
C LYS A 184 0.88 -44.84 -15.70
N LEU A 185 0.57 -46.13 -15.73
CA LEU A 185 0.85 -47.04 -14.63
C LEU A 185 2.20 -47.74 -14.88
N ASP A 186 2.96 -47.97 -13.81
CA ASP A 186 4.14 -48.84 -13.84
C ASP A 186 3.73 -50.33 -13.88
N ASP A 187 4.73 -51.21 -13.96
CA ASP A 187 4.53 -52.67 -13.97
C ASP A 187 3.82 -53.21 -12.70
N ASN A 188 3.70 -52.37 -11.67
CA ASN A 188 3.05 -52.66 -10.38
C ASN A 188 1.68 -51.96 -10.25
N PHE A 189 1.11 -51.45 -11.34
CA PHE A 189 -0.17 -50.73 -11.36
C PHE A 189 -0.20 -49.46 -10.48
N LYS A 190 0.93 -48.80 -10.26
CA LYS A 190 1.02 -47.50 -9.59
C LYS A 190 1.22 -46.38 -10.61
N PRO A 191 0.61 -45.19 -10.40
CA PRO A 191 0.84 -44.04 -11.28
C PRO A 191 2.31 -43.63 -11.27
N ILE A 192 2.93 -43.54 -12.45
CA ILE A 192 4.28 -43.00 -12.61
C ILE A 192 4.20 -41.49 -12.40
N THR A 193 4.96 -40.97 -11.43
CA THR A 193 5.09 -39.54 -11.16
C THR A 193 6.44 -39.01 -11.62
N TYR A 194 6.49 -37.73 -11.99
CA TYR A 194 7.72 -36.99 -12.21
C TYR A 194 7.66 -35.66 -11.45
N ARG A 195 8.84 -35.13 -11.11
CA ARG A 195 8.97 -33.85 -10.40
C ARG A 195 9.07 -32.72 -11.42
N GLU A 196 8.06 -31.85 -11.44
CA GLU A 196 7.98 -30.68 -12.32
C GLU A 196 8.29 -29.42 -11.52
N SER A 197 9.29 -28.65 -11.95
CA SER A 197 9.55 -27.33 -11.35
C SER A 197 8.58 -26.31 -11.93
N TYR A 198 8.03 -25.45 -11.07
CA TYR A 198 7.14 -24.37 -11.48
C TYR A 198 7.69 -23.02 -11.05
N VAL A 199 7.28 -21.98 -11.80
CA VAL A 199 7.54 -20.58 -11.47
C VAL A 199 6.25 -19.81 -11.73
N ASP A 200 5.66 -19.31 -10.66
CA ASP A 200 4.45 -18.50 -10.67
C ASP A 200 4.74 -17.09 -10.15
N LEU A 201 3.95 -16.13 -10.58
CA LEU A 201 3.99 -14.76 -10.07
C LEU A 201 3.13 -14.64 -8.82
N LYS A 202 3.61 -13.90 -7.82
CA LYS A 202 2.76 -13.48 -6.70
C LYS A 202 1.68 -12.50 -7.20
N ASN A 203 0.57 -12.44 -6.47
CA ASN A 203 -0.56 -11.60 -6.85
C ASN A 203 -0.22 -10.09 -6.79
N HIS A 204 -0.91 -9.31 -7.61
CA HIS A 204 -0.68 -7.85 -7.74
C HIS A 204 -0.92 -7.04 -6.44
N ASP A 205 -1.64 -7.59 -5.48
CA ASP A 205 -1.93 -6.96 -4.19
C ASP A 205 -0.75 -7.04 -3.21
N VAL A 206 0.16 -7.98 -3.42
CA VAL A 206 1.36 -8.20 -2.59
C VAL A 206 2.66 -7.84 -3.30
N VAL A 207 2.61 -7.57 -4.61
CA VAL A 207 3.81 -7.28 -5.43
C VAL A 207 3.89 -5.81 -5.80
N ASP A 208 5.03 -5.18 -5.48
CA ASP A 208 5.34 -3.83 -5.95
C ASP A 208 5.98 -3.84 -7.34
N GLY A 209 5.16 -3.64 -8.38
CA GLY A 209 5.58 -3.78 -9.77
C GLY A 209 6.61 -2.76 -10.29
N ILE A 210 7.09 -1.80 -9.50
CA ILE A 210 7.91 -0.70 -10.01
C ILE A 210 9.30 -1.18 -10.50
N ILE A 211 9.80 -2.32 -10.01
CA ILE A 211 11.11 -2.89 -10.38
C ILE A 211 11.00 -3.90 -11.53
N ILE A 212 9.77 -4.32 -11.87
CA ILE A 212 9.50 -5.27 -12.95
C ILE A 212 9.59 -4.54 -14.29
N MET A 213 10.52 -4.97 -15.14
CA MET A 213 10.68 -4.42 -16.49
C MET A 213 9.79 -5.12 -17.51
N GLU A 214 9.63 -6.44 -17.40
CA GLU A 214 8.92 -7.24 -18.38
C GLU A 214 8.30 -8.49 -17.73
N VAL A 215 7.06 -8.80 -18.09
CA VAL A 215 6.39 -10.06 -17.77
C VAL A 215 5.92 -10.70 -19.07
N LYS A 216 6.29 -11.96 -19.30
CA LYS A 216 5.95 -12.74 -20.49
C LYS A 216 5.35 -14.08 -20.08
N MET A 217 4.26 -14.47 -20.73
CA MET A 217 3.72 -15.83 -20.63
C MET A 217 4.19 -16.63 -21.84
N GLY A 218 5.04 -17.64 -21.62
CA GLY A 218 5.47 -18.60 -22.62
C GLY A 218 4.62 -19.86 -22.64
N ARG A 219 4.96 -20.82 -23.51
CA ARG A 219 4.29 -22.15 -23.54
C ARG A 219 4.58 -22.99 -22.28
N GLU A 220 5.72 -22.75 -21.65
CA GLU A 220 6.23 -23.54 -20.51
C GLU A 220 6.17 -22.78 -19.17
N GLY A 221 5.67 -21.55 -19.14
CA GLY A 221 5.55 -20.78 -17.89
C GLY A 221 5.74 -19.27 -18.04
N VAL A 222 5.88 -18.60 -16.90
CA VAL A 222 6.04 -17.14 -16.82
C VAL A 222 7.51 -16.75 -16.77
N ALA A 223 7.93 -15.82 -17.62
CA ALA A 223 9.23 -15.19 -17.57
C ALA A 223 9.10 -13.75 -17.07
N VAL A 224 9.86 -13.39 -16.04
CA VAL A 224 9.89 -12.06 -15.43
C VAL A 224 11.29 -11.48 -15.53
N LYS A 225 11.41 -10.25 -15.99
CA LYS A 225 12.66 -9.49 -15.97
C LYS A 225 12.56 -8.35 -14.99
N LEU A 226 13.53 -8.29 -14.08
CA LEU A 226 13.69 -7.19 -13.13
C LEU A 226 14.70 -6.17 -13.67
N ALA A 227 14.69 -4.97 -13.09
CA ALA A 227 15.70 -3.96 -13.34
C ALA A 227 17.11 -4.45 -12.97
N ASP A 228 18.11 -3.91 -13.66
CA ASP A 228 19.49 -4.37 -13.53
C ASP A 228 20.12 -3.93 -12.19
N LYS A 229 20.24 -4.88 -11.25
CA LYS A 229 20.83 -4.69 -9.91
C LYS A 229 22.25 -4.13 -10.00
N MET A 230 23.08 -4.63 -10.93
CA MET A 230 24.49 -4.21 -11.04
C MET A 230 24.61 -2.78 -11.53
N LYS A 231 23.85 -2.40 -12.57
CA LYS A 231 23.84 -1.01 -13.04
C LYS A 231 23.35 -0.04 -11.98
N ALA A 232 22.37 -0.45 -11.16
CA ALA A 232 21.91 0.36 -10.04
C ALA A 232 23.01 0.55 -9.00
N MET A 233 23.72 -0.52 -8.62
CA MET A 233 24.85 -0.44 -7.69
C MET A 233 26.00 0.41 -8.23
N ASP A 234 26.32 0.32 -9.52
CA ASP A 234 27.35 1.15 -10.15
C ASP A 234 26.95 2.62 -10.19
N PHE A 235 25.66 2.90 -10.43
CA PHE A 235 25.13 4.26 -10.36
C PHE A 235 25.23 4.82 -8.94
N LEU A 236 24.84 4.04 -7.92
CA LEU A 236 24.97 4.43 -6.50
C LEU A 236 26.44 4.64 -6.10
N ALA A 237 27.35 3.78 -6.56
CA ALA A 237 28.78 3.88 -6.28
C ALA A 237 29.44 5.12 -6.91
N LYS A 238 28.97 5.55 -8.09
CA LYS A 238 29.47 6.77 -8.75
C LYS A 238 28.98 8.06 -8.09
N HIS A 239 27.87 8.00 -7.37
CA HIS A 239 27.25 9.14 -6.70
C HIS A 239 27.36 9.04 -5.17
N PHE A 240 28.31 8.24 -4.68
CA PHE A 240 28.51 7.88 -3.28
C PHE A 240 28.80 9.07 -2.36
N ASP A 241 29.34 10.16 -2.91
CA ASP A 241 29.57 11.42 -2.20
C ASP A 241 28.27 12.13 -1.79
N MET A 242 27.14 11.79 -2.43
CA MET A 242 25.81 12.30 -2.10
C MET A 242 25.00 11.31 -1.23
N VAL A 243 25.55 10.13 -0.94
CA VAL A 243 24.89 9.06 -0.20
C VAL A 243 25.23 9.18 1.30
N PRO A 244 24.24 9.23 2.22
CA PRO A 244 24.51 9.23 3.66
C PRO A 244 25.34 8.01 4.13
N ASP A 245 26.22 8.18 5.12
CA ASP A 245 27.22 7.18 5.54
C ASP A 245 26.67 5.80 5.97
N HIS A 246 25.39 5.72 6.32
CA HIS A 246 24.75 4.44 6.66
C HIS A 246 24.47 3.57 5.43
N PHE A 247 24.15 4.18 4.28
CA PHE A 247 23.95 3.47 3.02
C PHE A 247 25.29 3.07 2.39
N LYS A 248 26.38 3.78 2.73
CA LYS A 248 27.73 3.45 2.26
C LYS A 248 28.16 2.04 2.70
N ARG A 249 27.98 1.74 3.99
CA ARG A 249 28.27 0.42 4.58
C ARG A 249 27.48 -0.72 3.93
N GLN A 250 26.18 -0.52 3.72
CA GLN A 250 25.32 -1.53 3.08
C GLN A 250 25.70 -1.80 1.62
N LEU A 251 26.15 -0.78 0.88
CA LEU A 251 26.61 -0.95 -0.51
C LEU A 251 27.90 -1.78 -0.57
N GLU A 252 28.82 -1.54 0.36
CA GLU A 252 30.07 -2.29 0.45
C GLU A 252 29.81 -3.76 0.83
N GLU A 253 28.96 -4.02 1.82
CA GLU A 253 28.56 -5.37 2.23
C GLU A 253 27.90 -6.16 1.08
N GLU A 254 26.94 -5.57 0.36
CA GLU A 254 26.30 -6.24 -0.78
C GLU A 254 27.28 -6.47 -1.95
N LYS A 255 28.19 -5.51 -2.21
CA LYS A 255 29.25 -5.72 -3.20
C LYS A 255 30.17 -6.87 -2.80
N LEU A 256 30.51 -6.98 -1.52
CA LEU A 256 31.32 -8.06 -0.99
C LEU A 256 30.60 -9.41 -1.15
N LYS A 257 29.30 -9.48 -0.83
CA LYS A 257 28.49 -10.69 -1.03
C LYS A 257 28.39 -11.09 -2.50
N ILE A 258 28.20 -10.14 -3.42
CA ILE A 258 28.15 -10.41 -4.86
C ILE A 258 29.51 -10.89 -5.36
N ALA A 259 30.60 -10.26 -4.92
CA ALA A 259 31.96 -10.69 -5.27
C ALA A 259 32.25 -12.09 -4.73
N HIS A 260 31.85 -12.37 -3.50
CA HIS A 260 31.98 -13.67 -2.86
C HIS A 260 31.14 -14.75 -3.57
N ALA A 261 29.88 -14.47 -3.88
CA ALA A 261 29.02 -15.37 -4.65
C ALA A 261 29.57 -15.65 -6.06
N LYS A 262 30.22 -14.65 -6.68
CA LYS A 262 30.85 -14.78 -7.99
C LYS A 262 32.18 -15.53 -7.95
N ALA A 263 32.90 -15.48 -6.83
CA ALA A 263 34.20 -16.13 -6.65
C ALA A 263 34.09 -17.59 -6.15
N PHE A 264 33.13 -17.90 -5.27
CA PHE A 264 33.09 -19.17 -4.55
C PHE A 264 31.88 -20.08 -4.87
N GLY A 265 30.87 -19.59 -5.59
CA GLY A 265 29.63 -20.34 -5.81
C GLY A 265 28.78 -20.47 -4.54
N SER A 266 27.48 -20.77 -4.67
CA SER A 266 26.49 -20.65 -3.59
C SER A 266 26.59 -21.65 -2.43
N ASP A 267 27.59 -22.54 -2.42
CA ASP A 267 27.52 -23.79 -1.64
C ASP A 267 28.42 -23.84 -0.39
N ASN A 268 29.19 -22.79 -0.10
CA ASN A 268 29.94 -22.72 1.17
C ASN A 268 29.43 -21.57 2.04
N GLN A 269 28.48 -21.88 2.92
CA GLN A 269 28.31 -21.16 4.19
C GLN A 269 29.45 -21.59 5.11
N GLU A 270 30.64 -21.03 4.92
CA GLU A 270 31.57 -20.92 6.04
C GLU A 270 31.23 -19.60 6.74
N GLU A 271 30.58 -19.75 7.90
CA GLU A 271 30.36 -18.70 8.88
C GLU A 271 31.77 -18.18 9.25
N TYR A 272 32.12 -16.99 8.78
CA TYR A 272 33.42 -16.39 9.09
C TYR A 272 33.52 -16.21 10.60
N GLU A 273 34.40 -16.98 11.25
CA GLU A 273 34.88 -16.65 12.58
C GLU A 273 35.54 -15.26 12.49
N ASP A 274 35.04 -14.33 13.31
CA ASP A 274 35.58 -12.99 13.49
C ASP A 274 37.07 -13.09 13.84
N ASP A 275 37.93 -12.87 12.85
CA ASP A 275 39.38 -13.08 12.90
C ASP A 275 40.12 -11.92 13.59
N GLY A 276 39.41 -11.12 14.38
CA GLY A 276 39.97 -9.98 15.11
C GLY A 276 40.40 -8.83 14.20
N PHE A 277 40.06 -8.87 12.90
CA PHE A 277 40.36 -7.79 11.96
C PHE A 277 39.69 -6.47 12.35
N HIS A 278 38.49 -6.53 12.96
CA HIS A 278 37.80 -5.36 13.51
C HIS A 278 38.54 -4.76 14.72
N GLU A 279 39.12 -5.59 15.60
CA GLU A 279 39.86 -5.13 16.78
C GLU A 279 41.23 -4.52 16.39
N ALA A 280 41.86 -5.04 15.33
CA ALA A 280 43.07 -4.46 14.78
C ALA A 280 42.84 -3.08 14.14
N LEU A 281 41.69 -2.88 13.47
CA LEU A 281 41.30 -1.59 12.92
C LEU A 281 41.05 -0.54 14.01
N ASP A 282 40.35 -0.92 15.09
CA ASP A 282 40.13 -0.02 16.23
C ASP A 282 41.45 0.34 16.94
N ALA A 283 42.36 -0.63 17.15
CA ALA A 283 43.68 -0.38 17.75
C ALA A 283 44.53 0.61 16.92
N THR A 284 44.45 0.54 15.58
CA THR A 284 45.20 1.44 14.69
C THR A 284 44.64 2.87 14.69
N THR A 285 43.33 3.03 14.91
CA THR A 285 42.71 4.37 14.99
C THR A 285 43.06 5.13 16.27
N VAL A 286 43.36 4.44 17.37
CA VAL A 286 43.77 5.11 18.62
C VAL A 286 45.19 5.69 18.52
N GLU A 287 46.08 5.04 17.76
CA GLU A 287 47.49 5.43 17.66
C GLU A 287 47.72 6.66 16.76
N VAL A 288 46.85 6.88 15.76
CA VAL A 288 47.02 7.97 14.76
C VAL A 288 46.47 9.32 15.23
N TRP A 289 45.57 9.35 16.21
CA TRP A 289 44.92 10.58 16.70
C TRP A 289 45.38 11.02 18.11
N GLY A 290 46.45 10.42 18.63
CA GLY A 290 46.91 10.60 20.02
C GLY A 290 47.75 11.85 20.31
N ASP A 291 48.40 12.51 19.35
CA ASP A 291 49.29 13.64 19.65
C ASP A 291 49.30 14.71 18.56
N ALA A 292 48.43 15.72 18.69
CA ALA A 292 48.65 17.06 18.13
C ALA A 292 47.71 18.11 18.76
N THR A 293 47.73 18.26 20.09
CA THR A 293 47.27 19.49 20.75
C THR A 293 48.28 19.95 21.80
N SER A 294 49.32 20.66 21.38
CA SER A 294 50.02 21.69 22.21
C SER A 294 51.15 22.36 21.43
N ASN A 295 50.88 23.54 20.85
CA ASN A 295 51.48 24.85 21.15
C ASN A 295 51.21 25.84 20.02
#